data_AF-A0A0N1GJ03-F1
#
_entry.id   AF-A0A0N1GJ03-F1
#
_cell.length_a   1.000
_cell.length_b   1.000
_cell.length_c   1.000
_cell.angle_alpha   90.00
_cell.angle_beta   90.00
_cell.angle_gamma   90.00
#
_symmetry.space_group_name_H-M   'P 1'
#
loop_
_entity.id
_entity.type
_entity.pdbx_description
1 polymer ?
#
loop_
_entity_poly.entity_id
_entity_poly.type
_entity_poly.pdbx_seq_one_letter_code
_entity_poly.pdbx_strand_id
1 'polypeptide(L)'
;MKLSEWAARNGVHYQTAWAWAKEGRMPVPVVQTPSGMWLVEESTLEVVGRTVAYCRVSSGDQKADLDRQVSRVVQGAGGLGLAVPH
;
A
#
# COMPACT_ATOMS: atom_id res chain seq x y z
N MET A 1 -6.29 -12.75 2.48
CA MET A 1 -7.74 -12.47 2.64
C MET A 1 -8.58 -13.58 2.01
N LYS A 2 -9.90 -13.65 2.26
CA LYS A 2 -10.79 -14.64 1.57
C LYS A 2 -10.96 -14.26 0.09
N LEU A 3 -11.13 -15.26 -0.79
CA LEU A 3 -11.38 -15.00 -2.23
C LEU A 3 -12.62 -14.12 -2.48
N SER A 4 -13.69 -14.29 -1.70
CA SER A 4 -14.89 -13.46 -1.80
C SER A 4 -14.66 -11.99 -1.45
N GLU A 5 -13.78 -11.75 -0.47
CA GLU A 5 -13.40 -10.40 -0.05
C GLU A 5 -12.53 -9.73 -1.13
N TRP A 6 -11.56 -10.47 -1.68
CA TRP A 6 -10.75 -9.99 -2.79
C TRP A 6 -11.61 -9.67 -4.02
N ALA A 7 -12.56 -10.53 -4.35
CA ALA A 7 -13.48 -10.34 -5.47
C ALA A 7 -14.29 -9.05 -5.31
N ALA A 8 -14.89 -8.83 -4.14
CA ALA A 8 -15.63 -7.62 -3.83
C ALA A 8 -14.76 -6.35 -3.92
N ARG A 9 -13.54 -6.41 -3.37
CA ARG A 9 -12.59 -5.28 -3.38
C ARG A 9 -12.14 -4.89 -4.79
N ASN A 10 -12.02 -5.85 -5.69
CA ASN A 10 -11.55 -5.66 -7.06
C ASN A 10 -12.70 -5.53 -8.08
N GLY A 11 -13.95 -5.48 -7.63
CA GLY A 11 -15.11 -5.38 -8.53
C GLY A 11 -15.32 -6.62 -9.42
N VAL A 12 -14.82 -7.78 -8.98
CA VAL A 12 -14.94 -9.06 -9.69
C VAL A 12 -16.08 -9.87 -9.06
N HIS A 13 -16.95 -10.46 -9.87
CA HIS A 13 -17.98 -11.35 -9.35
C HIS A 13 -17.34 -12.61 -8.74
N TYR A 14 -17.85 -13.08 -7.59
CA TYR A 14 -17.25 -14.20 -6.85
C TYR A 14 -17.10 -15.47 -7.70
N GLN A 15 -18.09 -15.81 -8.53
CA GLN A 15 -18.00 -17.00 -9.39
C GLN A 15 -16.87 -16.90 -10.41
N THR A 16 -16.59 -15.70 -10.94
CA THR A 16 -15.49 -15.46 -11.86
C THR A 16 -14.15 -15.65 -11.15
N ALA A 17 -14.00 -15.08 -9.96
CA ALA A 17 -12.79 -15.27 -9.14
C ALA A 17 -12.59 -16.75 -8.74
N TRP A 18 -13.67 -17.47 -8.43
CA TRP A 18 -13.62 -18.90 -8.12
C TRP A 18 -13.16 -19.74 -9.32
N ALA A 19 -13.67 -19.45 -10.52
CA ALA A 19 -13.22 -20.12 -11.74
C ALA A 19 -11.73 -19.87 -11.99
N TRP A 20 -11.26 -18.63 -11.85
CA TRP A 20 -9.84 -18.30 -11.99
C TRP A 20 -8.95 -19.02 -10.98
N ALA A 21 -9.36 -19.09 -9.71
CA ALA A 21 -8.63 -19.81 -8.68
C ALA A 21 -8.50 -21.30 -9.00
N LYS A 22 -9.62 -21.91 -9.43
CA LYS A 22 -9.65 -23.32 -9.83
C LYS A 22 -8.84 -23.61 -11.09
N GLU A 23 -8.82 -22.68 -12.05
CA GLU A 23 -8.06 -22.80 -13.30
C GLU A 23 -6.58 -22.37 -13.16
N GLY A 24 -6.16 -21.89 -11.99
CA GLY A 24 -4.79 -21.38 -11.79
C GLY A 24 -4.50 -20.08 -12.56
N ARG A 25 -5.53 -19.28 -12.87
CA ARG A 25 -5.46 -18.05 -13.68
C ARG A 25 -5.57 -16.77 -12.84
N MET A 26 -5.46 -16.90 -11.52
CA MET A 26 -5.54 -15.74 -10.64
C MET A 26 -4.40 -14.76 -10.94
N PRO A 27 -4.68 -13.44 -10.98
CA PRO A 27 -3.65 -12.42 -11.19
C PRO A 27 -2.76 -12.21 -9.96
N VAL A 28 -3.12 -12.84 -8.82
CA VAL A 28 -2.42 -12.79 -7.54
C VAL A 28 -2.27 -14.21 -7.00
N PRO A 29 -1.24 -14.49 -6.17
CA PRO A 29 -1.09 -15.81 -5.58
C PRO A 29 -2.29 -16.19 -4.72
N VAL A 30 -2.73 -17.45 -4.86
CA VAL A 30 -3.81 -18.04 -4.09
C VAL A 30 -3.42 -19.41 -3.58
N VAL A 31 -3.89 -19.74 -2.38
CA VAL A 31 -3.73 -21.07 -1.79
C VAL A 31 -5.07 -21.64 -1.40
N GLN A 32 -5.27 -22.94 -1.66
CA GLN A 32 -6.43 -23.67 -1.18
C GLN A 32 -6.10 -24.30 0.17
N THR A 33 -6.89 -23.97 1.18
CA THR A 33 -6.79 -24.60 2.50
C THR A 33 -7.25 -26.07 2.44
N PRO A 34 -6.88 -26.91 3.41
CA PRO A 34 -7.35 -28.30 3.47
C PRO A 34 -8.87 -28.46 3.51
N SER A 35 -9.60 -27.46 4.01
CA SER A 35 -11.07 -27.42 4.01
C SER A 35 -11.69 -26.99 2.67
N GLY A 36 -10.87 -26.69 1.66
CA GLY A 36 -11.30 -26.30 0.32
C GLY A 36 -11.52 -24.80 0.11
N MET A 37 -11.35 -23.98 1.15
CA MET A 37 -11.48 -22.53 1.05
C MET A 37 -10.25 -21.90 0.37
N TRP A 38 -10.49 -20.97 -0.55
CA TRP A 38 -9.46 -20.18 -1.23
C TRP A 38 -9.07 -18.94 -0.42
N LEU A 39 -7.77 -18.82 -0.18
CA LEU A 39 -7.15 -17.64 0.42
C LEU A 39 -6.28 -16.94 -0.63
N VAL A 40 -6.45 -15.63 -0.74
CA VAL A 40 -5.60 -14.76 -1.54
C VAL A 40 -4.44 -14.30 -0.67
N GLU A 41 -3.22 -14.60 -1.11
CA GLU A 41 -1.99 -14.08 -0.55
C GLU A 41 -1.76 -12.71 -1.20
N GLU A 42 -2.39 -11.69 -0.62
CA GLU A 42 -1.97 -10.33 -0.91
C GLU A 42 -0.60 -10.19 -0.26
N SER A 43 0.44 -10.11 -1.08
CA SER A 43 1.65 -9.43 -0.65
C SER A 43 1.16 -8.04 -0.28
N THR A 44 0.94 -7.81 1.02
CA THR A 44 1.17 -6.47 1.54
C THR A 44 2.59 -6.22 1.08
N LEU A 45 2.74 -5.44 0.01
CA LEU A 45 3.97 -4.75 -0.22
C LEU A 45 4.13 -3.93 1.06
N GLU A 46 4.75 -4.52 2.08
CA GLU A 46 5.48 -3.76 3.05
C GLU A 46 6.29 -2.84 2.15
N VAL A 47 5.98 -1.56 2.21
CA VAL A 47 6.83 -0.57 1.58
C VAL A 47 8.12 -0.66 2.39
N VAL A 48 8.97 -1.64 2.07
CA VAL A 48 10.28 -1.84 2.65
C VAL A 48 11.12 -0.73 2.02
N GLY A 49 11.03 0.45 2.63
CA GLY A 49 11.61 1.66 2.10
C GLY A 49 11.59 2.75 3.14
N ARG A 50 12.66 3.54 3.18
CA ARG A 50 12.75 4.73 4.02
C ARG A 50 12.03 5.88 3.32
N THR A 51 11.02 6.48 3.94
CA THR A 51 10.48 7.76 3.48
C THR A 51 11.44 8.88 3.87
N VAL A 52 11.75 9.78 2.94
CA VAL A 52 12.63 10.94 3.18
C VAL A 52 11.90 12.21 2.77
N ALA A 53 11.97 13.25 3.61
CA ALA A 53 11.52 14.59 3.27
C ALA A 53 12.68 15.39 2.68
N TYR A 54 12.55 15.80 1.41
CA TYR A 54 13.46 16.76 0.79
C TYR A 54 12.80 18.14 0.76
N CYS A 55 13.38 19.10 1.49
CA CYS A 55 12.84 20.45 1.59
C CYS A 55 13.83 21.46 1.01
N ARG A 56 13.29 22.48 0.33
CA ARG A 56 14.06 23.59 -0.23
C ARG A 56 13.31 24.90 -0.05
N VAL A 57 14.07 26.00 -0.12
CA VAL A 57 13.55 27.36 -0.19
C VAL A 57 13.96 27.98 -1.54
N SER A 58 13.20 28.96 -2.02
CA SER A 58 13.43 29.58 -3.33
C SER A 58 14.67 30.49 -3.39
N SER A 59 15.12 31.02 -2.24
CA SER A 59 16.32 31.84 -2.11
C SER A 59 17.11 31.47 -0.85
N GLY A 60 18.42 31.71 -0.88
CA GLY A 60 19.30 31.56 0.28
C GLY A 60 18.91 32.48 1.45
N ASP A 61 18.34 33.65 1.17
CA ASP A 61 17.87 34.60 2.20
C ASP A 61 16.74 34.02 3.07
N GLN A 62 16.05 32.99 2.57
CA GLN A 62 14.95 32.32 3.25
C GLN A 62 15.40 31.06 3.99
N LYS A 63 16.70 30.84 4.17
CA LYS A 63 17.23 29.64 4.85
C LYS A 63 16.63 29.43 6.24
N ALA A 64 16.32 30.53 6.96
CA ALA A 64 15.66 30.47 8.26
C ALA A 64 14.23 29.87 8.21
N ASP A 65 13.57 29.88 7.05
CA ASP A 65 12.25 29.26 6.86
C ASP A 65 12.33 27.76 6.56
N LEU A 66 13.53 27.20 6.35
CA LEU A 66 13.70 25.79 5.98
C LEU A 66 13.14 24.85 7.06
N ASP A 67 13.38 25.15 8.34
CA ASP A 67 12.88 24.34 9.46
C ASP A 67 11.34 24.33 9.50
N ARG A 68 10.71 25.45 9.17
CA ARG A 68 9.24 25.54 9.05
C ARG A 68 8.71 24.70 7.88
N GLN A 69 9.42 24.68 6.75
CA GLN A 69 9.08 23.82 5.62
C GLN A 69 9.21 22.34 5.97
N VAL A 70 10.31 21.94 6.62
CA VAL A 70 10.53 20.56 7.10
C VAL A 70 9.40 20.12 8.04
N SER A 71 9.06 20.95 9.03
CA SER A 71 8.00 20.64 9.99
C SER A 71 6.64 20.40 9.31
N ARG A 72 6.25 21.26 8.36
CA ARG A 72 4.99 21.11 7.61
C ARG A 72 4.95 19.84 6.76
N VAL A 73 6.06 19.52 6.09
CA VAL A 73 6.16 18.31 5.24
C VAL A 73 6.08 17.05 6.10
N VAL A 74 6.80 17.01 7.22
CA VAL A 74 6.78 15.86 8.15
C VAL A 74 5.39 15.67 8.77
N GLN A 75 4.73 16.74 9.20
CA GLN A 75 3.36 16.67 9.72
C GLN A 75 2.36 16.18 8.67
N GLY A 76 2.45 16.70 7.44
CA GLY A 76 1.60 16.26 6.33
C GLY A 76 1.81 14.78 5.99
N ALA A 77 3.06 14.33 5.94
CA ALA A 77 3.41 12.93 5.72
C ALA A 77 2.85 12.02 6.83
N GLY A 78 2.96 12.45 8.09
CA GLY A 78 2.38 11.73 9.23
C GLY A 78 0.86 11.57 9.13
N GLY A 79 0.15 12.59 8.66
CA GLY A 79 -1.30 12.51 8.39
C GLY A 79 -1.69 11.52 7.29
N LEU A 80 -0.75 11.17 6.40
CA LEU A 80 -0.92 10.16 5.35
C LEU A 80 -0.41 8.77 5.77
N GLY A 81 0.04 8.60 7.02
CA GLY A 81 0.62 7.34 7.50
C GLY A 81 2.04 7.06 6.99
N LEU A 82 2.73 8.08 6.45
CA LEU A 82 4.10 7.96 5.97
C LEU A 82 5.08 8.34 7.09
N ALA A 83 5.85 7.38 7.58
CA ALA A 83 6.87 7.62 8.61
C ALA A 83 8.14 8.22 7.98
N VAL A 84 8.41 9.50 8.25
CA VAL A 84 9.66 10.17 7.87
C VAL A 84 10.63 10.13 9.07
N PRO A 85 11.68 9.29 9.06
CA PRO A 85 12.64 9.22 10.15
C PRO A 85 13.59 10.43 10.11
N HIS A 86 13.82 11.00 11.29
CA HIS A 86 14.78 12.08 11.55
C HIS A 86 16.24 11.62 11.40
#